data_AF-A0A9N9T107-F1
#
_entry.id   AF-A0A9N9T107-F1
#
_cell.length_a   1.000
_cell.length_b   1.000
_cell.length_c   1.000
_cell.angle_alpha   90.00
_cell.angle_beta   90.00
_cell.angle_gamma   90.00
#
_symmetry.space_group_name_H-M   'P 1'
#
loop_
_entity.id
_entity.type
_entity.pdbx_description
1 polymer ?
#
loop_
_entity_poly.entity_id
_entity_poly.type
_entity_poly.pdbx_seq_one_letter_code
_entity_poly.pdbx_strand_id
1 'polypeptide(L)'
;MEYLNMPTFFKAKQFLEANNLNKNIVNDVENFICQWKFKSEYDLTAICEDLDNLIEVLQENFFGRTTDISIFNSIHCVVYNLLWDNLKPVVRANCTERDLRVYETSMTLCKNQNFLVEQNDSSYCSVPYTAAIVELSFWDSHNSPLEKLNCLCTTYDIIFAELKSALVNLISKYSDKELEIPVIDNEEIIPVITVVLIRSKLQYSVSNLYYIKQFGKQFLKDNNKQHIFETFEYAIQSLLKIDYKQLTSCSQDNFLNIDHLEAIKRITEINTNPNNGKHVTKAKVSLNEENQKRALELILQSTTADVNG
;
A
#
# COMPACT_ATOMS: atom_id res chain seq x y z
N MET A 1 -11.31 -2.36 -9.18
CA MET A 1 -10.74 -3.45 -10.01
C MET A 1 -10.04 -2.95 -11.28
N GLU A 2 -9.76 -1.64 -11.44
CA GLU A 2 -9.03 -1.09 -12.61
C GLU A 2 -7.48 -1.13 -12.48
N TYR A 3 -6.94 -1.47 -11.30
CA TYR A 3 -5.49 -1.44 -11.05
C TYR A 3 -4.69 -2.60 -11.70
N LEU A 4 -5.38 -3.62 -12.22
CA LEU A 4 -4.77 -4.85 -12.76
C LEU A 4 -4.14 -4.70 -14.16
N ASN A 5 -4.37 -3.60 -14.87
CA ASN A 5 -3.85 -3.37 -16.24
C ASN A 5 -2.75 -2.30 -16.33
N MET A 6 -2.03 -2.05 -15.24
CA MET A 6 -0.93 -1.08 -15.25
C MET A 6 0.34 -1.66 -15.90
N PRO A 7 1.12 -0.84 -16.62
CA PRO A 7 2.22 -1.33 -17.42
C PRO A 7 3.44 -1.64 -16.55
N THR A 8 3.85 -2.91 -16.50
CA THR A 8 5.22 -3.30 -16.15
C THR A 8 6.20 -2.73 -17.17
N PHE A 9 7.48 -2.65 -16.88
CA PHE A 9 8.48 -2.19 -17.84
C PHE A 9 8.33 -2.84 -19.23
N PHE A 10 8.17 -4.16 -19.26
CA PHE A 10 7.96 -4.92 -20.50
C PHE A 10 6.68 -4.52 -21.23
N LYS A 11 5.55 -4.40 -20.51
CA LYS A 11 4.27 -3.96 -21.09
C LYS A 11 4.33 -2.51 -21.57
N ALA A 12 4.98 -1.62 -20.82
CA ALA A 12 5.20 -0.22 -21.19
C ALA A 12 6.01 -0.14 -22.49
N LYS A 13 7.11 -0.90 -22.58
CA LYS A 13 7.96 -0.97 -23.76
C LYS A 13 7.17 -1.45 -24.98
N GLN A 14 6.46 -2.57 -24.85
CA GLN A 14 5.61 -3.11 -25.93
C GLN A 14 4.51 -2.13 -26.35
N PHE A 15 3.87 -1.46 -25.38
CA PHE A 15 2.81 -0.50 -25.66
C PHE A 15 3.33 0.70 -26.47
N LEU A 16 4.50 1.23 -26.10
CA LEU A 16 5.14 2.33 -26.83
C LEU A 16 5.59 1.90 -28.25
N GLU A 17 6.17 0.71 -28.39
CA GLU A 17 6.60 0.17 -29.69
C GLU A 17 5.43 -0.16 -30.63
N ALA A 18 4.30 -0.59 -30.08
CA ALA A 18 3.07 -0.86 -30.83
C ALA A 18 2.36 0.43 -31.28
N ASN A 19 2.72 1.58 -30.72
CA ASN A 19 2.14 2.85 -31.11
C ASN A 19 2.73 3.30 -32.46
N ASN A 20 1.89 3.32 -33.49
CA ASN A 20 2.27 3.52 -34.91
C ASN A 20 3.01 4.83 -35.21
N LEU A 21 3.08 5.76 -34.26
CA LEU A 21 3.72 7.07 -34.43
C LEU A 21 5.25 6.97 -34.47
N ASN A 22 5.88 6.03 -33.76
CA ASN A 22 7.33 5.83 -33.82
C ASN A 22 7.75 4.41 -33.39
N LYS A 23 8.06 3.55 -34.37
CA LYS A 23 8.51 2.16 -34.14
C LYS A 23 9.83 2.04 -33.37
N ASN A 24 10.65 3.11 -33.35
CA ASN A 24 11.95 3.12 -32.68
C ASN A 24 11.94 3.93 -31.38
N ILE A 25 10.76 4.31 -30.89
CA ILE A 25 10.65 5.25 -29.78
C ILE A 25 11.45 4.85 -28.54
N VAL A 26 11.50 3.56 -28.20
CA VAL A 26 12.23 3.09 -27.03
C VAL A 26 13.74 3.27 -27.22
N ASN A 27 14.26 2.94 -28.40
CA ASN A 27 15.67 3.17 -28.74
C ASN A 27 15.99 4.67 -28.76
N ASP A 28 15.07 5.51 -29.24
CA ASP A 28 15.26 6.96 -29.25
C ASP A 28 15.27 7.53 -27.84
N VAL A 29 14.39 7.06 -26.95
CA VAL A 29 14.38 7.41 -25.51
C VAL A 29 15.68 6.94 -24.84
N GLU A 30 16.12 5.71 -25.09
CA GLU A 30 17.39 5.17 -24.58
C GLU A 30 18.58 6.02 -25.04
N ASN A 31 18.64 6.38 -26.33
CA ASN A 31 19.67 7.26 -26.88
C ASN A 31 19.64 8.64 -26.25
N PHE A 32 18.45 9.21 -26.04
CA PHE A 32 18.28 10.51 -25.41
C PHE A 32 18.77 10.48 -23.95
N ILE A 33 18.42 9.44 -23.20
CA ILE A 33 18.88 9.22 -21.82
C ILE A 33 20.40 9.04 -21.78
N CYS A 34 21.00 8.32 -22.72
CA CYS A 34 22.46 8.17 -22.79
C CYS A 34 23.19 9.49 -23.05
N GLN A 35 22.56 10.42 -23.79
CA GLN A 35 23.08 11.76 -24.02
C GLN A 35 22.82 12.71 -22.85
N TRP A 36 21.83 12.39 -22.00
CA TRP A 36 21.52 13.16 -20.81
C TRP A 36 22.69 13.08 -19.82
N LYS A 37 23.38 14.21 -19.65
CA LYS A 37 24.54 14.32 -18.77
C LYS A 37 24.09 14.43 -17.33
N PHE A 38 23.92 13.29 -16.68
CA PHE A 38 23.85 13.22 -15.22
C PHE A 38 25.07 13.95 -14.62
N LYS A 39 24.84 15.01 -13.83
CA LYS A 39 25.92 15.64 -13.06
C LYS A 39 25.86 15.09 -11.64
N SER A 40 26.93 14.43 -11.22
CA SER A 40 27.07 13.78 -9.91
C SER A 40 27.07 14.76 -8.72
N GLU A 41 27.08 16.06 -8.99
CA GLU A 41 27.09 17.13 -7.98
C GLU A 41 25.68 17.60 -7.60
N TYR A 42 24.63 17.12 -8.28
CA TYR A 42 23.27 17.52 -7.99
C TYR A 42 22.74 16.91 -6.69
N ASP A 43 22.03 17.73 -5.91
CA ASP A 43 21.15 17.21 -4.87
C ASP A 43 19.94 16.49 -5.47
N LEU A 44 19.24 15.69 -4.66
CA LEU A 44 18.11 14.88 -5.13
C LEU A 44 16.96 15.73 -5.71
N THR A 45 16.78 16.95 -5.23
CA THR A 45 15.72 17.84 -5.71
C THR A 45 16.01 18.31 -7.12
N ALA A 46 17.25 18.75 -7.39
CA ALA A 46 17.70 19.12 -8.73
C ALA A 46 17.61 17.93 -9.70
N ILE A 47 17.94 16.71 -9.25
CA ILE A 47 17.76 15.50 -10.08
C ILE A 47 16.29 15.28 -10.43
N CYS A 48 15.37 15.42 -9.47
CA CYS A 48 13.94 15.28 -9.75
C CYS A 48 13.46 16.31 -10.79
N GLU A 49 13.81 17.58 -10.61
CA GLU A 49 13.41 18.65 -11.53
C GLU A 49 13.98 18.43 -12.94
N ASP A 50 15.26 18.05 -13.05
CA ASP A 50 15.88 17.72 -14.34
C ASP A 50 15.20 16.51 -15.03
N LEU A 51 14.75 15.51 -14.25
CA LEU A 51 14.04 14.35 -14.79
C LEU A 51 12.60 14.64 -15.19
N ASP A 52 11.89 15.48 -14.45
CA ASP A 52 10.54 15.93 -14.83
C ASP A 52 10.61 16.70 -16.16
N ASN A 53 11.57 17.62 -16.29
CA ASN A 53 11.83 18.33 -17.54
C ASN A 53 12.20 17.38 -18.70
N LEU A 54 13.05 16.39 -18.44
CA LEU A 54 13.41 15.38 -19.43
C LEU A 54 12.18 14.64 -19.95
N ILE A 55 11.29 14.21 -19.05
CA ILE A 55 10.10 13.45 -19.42
C ILE A 55 9.10 14.31 -20.19
N GLU A 56 8.93 15.58 -19.81
CA GLU A 56 8.14 16.54 -20.59
C GLU A 56 8.68 16.71 -22.01
N VAL A 57 9.99 16.91 -22.17
CA VAL A 57 10.64 17.03 -23.49
C VAL A 57 10.47 15.76 -24.32
N LEU A 58 10.61 14.57 -23.72
CA LEU A 58 10.37 13.30 -24.42
C LEU A 58 8.90 13.17 -24.87
N GLN A 59 7.96 13.54 -24.00
CA GLN A 59 6.52 13.53 -24.33
C GLN A 59 6.21 14.45 -25.50
N GLU A 60 6.68 15.71 -25.45
CA GLU A 60 6.45 16.68 -26.51
C GLU A 60 7.08 16.25 -27.85
N ASN A 61 8.32 15.73 -27.82
CA ASN A 61 9.03 15.35 -29.04
C ASN A 61 8.45 14.12 -29.74
N PHE A 62 7.98 13.12 -28.98
CA PHE A 62 7.54 11.84 -29.57
C PHE A 62 6.03 11.71 -29.73
N PHE A 63 5.23 12.38 -28.89
CA PHE A 63 3.78 12.24 -28.88
C PHE A 63 3.01 13.56 -28.98
N GLY A 64 3.72 14.69 -29.01
CA GLY A 64 3.11 16.01 -28.92
C GLY A 64 2.39 16.21 -27.59
N ARG A 65 1.49 17.21 -27.53
CA ARG A 65 0.62 17.44 -26.37
C ARG A 65 -0.51 16.41 -26.33
N THR A 66 -0.19 15.18 -25.99
CA THR A 66 -1.18 14.13 -25.70
C THR A 66 -1.58 14.17 -24.23
N THR A 67 -2.86 13.98 -23.94
CA THR A 67 -3.39 13.79 -22.57
C THR A 67 -3.61 12.32 -22.23
N ASP A 68 -3.11 11.40 -23.06
CA ASP A 68 -3.26 9.96 -22.83
C ASP A 68 -2.39 9.51 -21.65
N ILE A 69 -3.07 9.22 -20.54
CA ILE A 69 -2.48 8.74 -19.28
C ILE A 69 -1.68 7.44 -19.50
N SER A 70 -2.07 6.60 -20.46
CA SER A 70 -1.37 5.33 -20.74
C SER A 70 -0.01 5.57 -21.38
N ILE A 71 0.07 6.51 -22.32
CA ILE A 71 1.34 6.94 -22.94
C ILE A 71 2.22 7.59 -21.88
N PHE A 72 1.66 8.53 -21.10
CA PHE A 72 2.34 9.20 -20.00
C PHE A 72 2.95 8.19 -19.02
N ASN A 73 2.14 7.26 -18.49
CA ASN A 73 2.58 6.23 -17.55
C ASN A 73 3.66 5.32 -18.15
N SER A 74 3.54 4.97 -19.44
CA SER A 74 4.50 4.09 -20.11
C SER A 74 5.86 4.77 -20.30
N ILE A 75 5.88 6.05 -20.68
CA ILE A 75 7.13 6.81 -20.81
C ILE A 75 7.82 6.91 -19.45
N HIS A 76 7.10 7.32 -18.41
CA HIS A 76 7.67 7.39 -17.07
C HIS A 76 8.22 6.02 -16.62
N CYS A 77 7.47 4.94 -16.86
CA CYS A 77 7.90 3.60 -16.50
C CYS A 77 9.22 3.24 -17.20
N VAL A 78 9.34 3.47 -18.51
CA VAL A 78 10.57 3.20 -19.28
C VAL A 78 11.73 4.07 -18.81
N VAL A 79 11.54 5.39 -18.71
CA VAL A 79 12.61 6.34 -18.32
C VAL A 79 13.16 6.00 -16.94
N TYR A 80 12.29 5.80 -15.95
CA TYR A 80 12.74 5.48 -14.59
C TYR A 80 13.37 4.10 -14.48
N ASN A 81 12.92 3.10 -15.26
CA ASN A 81 13.57 1.80 -15.30
C ASN A 81 15.01 1.91 -15.84
N LEU A 82 15.22 2.68 -16.91
CA LEU A 82 16.54 2.87 -17.52
C LEU A 82 17.51 3.66 -16.63
N LEU A 83 16.98 4.57 -15.81
CA LEU A 83 17.78 5.42 -14.93
C LEU A 83 17.97 4.85 -13.53
N TRP A 84 17.30 3.75 -13.18
CA TRP A 84 17.27 3.26 -11.81
C TRP A 84 18.65 2.92 -11.26
N ASP A 85 19.54 2.32 -12.05
CA ASP A 85 20.89 1.99 -11.59
C ASP A 85 21.71 3.23 -11.21
N ASN A 86 21.43 4.38 -11.82
CA ASN A 86 22.04 5.66 -11.49
C ASN A 86 21.40 6.33 -10.27
N LEU A 87 20.07 6.22 -10.15
CA LEU A 87 19.30 6.86 -9.07
C LEU A 87 19.39 6.09 -7.74
N LYS A 88 19.41 4.76 -7.82
CA LYS A 88 19.35 3.84 -6.67
C LYS A 88 20.44 4.12 -5.62
N PRO A 89 21.73 4.32 -5.96
CA PRO A 89 22.75 4.65 -4.94
C PRO A 89 22.44 5.96 -4.22
N VAL A 90 21.99 6.98 -4.94
CA VAL A 90 21.70 8.31 -4.39
C VAL A 90 20.50 8.24 -3.45
N VAL A 91 19.42 7.56 -3.86
CA VAL A 91 18.23 7.33 -3.04
C VAL A 91 18.60 6.58 -1.75
N ARG A 92 19.33 5.47 -1.88
CA ARG A 92 19.66 4.60 -0.75
C ARG A 92 20.61 5.26 0.24
N ALA A 93 21.57 6.05 -0.23
CA ALA A 93 22.49 6.78 0.65
C ALA A 93 21.74 7.69 1.65
N ASN A 94 20.62 8.27 1.24
CA ASN A 94 19.83 9.18 2.08
C ASN A 94 18.92 8.46 3.10
N CYS A 95 18.68 7.16 2.93
CA CYS A 95 17.75 6.39 3.77
C CYS A 95 18.39 5.22 4.51
N THR A 96 19.70 4.98 4.33
CA THR A 96 20.40 3.76 4.77
C THR A 96 20.18 3.44 6.25
N GLU A 97 20.32 4.41 7.15
CA GLU A 97 20.14 4.19 8.59
C GLU A 97 18.71 3.79 8.93
N ARG A 98 17.72 4.46 8.31
CA ARG A 98 16.30 4.21 8.57
C ARG A 98 15.85 2.87 7.98
N ASP A 99 16.37 2.53 6.79
CA ASP A 99 16.17 1.22 6.16
C ASP A 99 16.70 0.09 7.04
N LEU A 100 17.95 0.21 7.50
CA LEU A 100 18.55 -0.79 8.39
C LEU A 100 17.73 -0.95 9.67
N ARG A 101 17.30 0.16 10.27
CA ARG A 101 16.47 0.14 11.48
C ARG A 101 15.14 -0.58 11.26
N VAL A 102 14.42 -0.31 10.17
CA VAL A 102 13.14 -0.99 9.88
C VAL A 102 13.37 -2.48 9.66
N TYR A 103 14.43 -2.84 8.93
CA TYR A 103 14.78 -4.23 8.65
C TYR A 103 15.12 -5.01 9.93
N GLU A 104 15.97 -4.46 10.80
CA GLU A 104 16.35 -5.05 12.08
C GLU A 104 15.16 -5.18 13.05
N THR A 105 14.31 -4.15 13.14
CA THR A 105 13.06 -4.18 13.91
C THR A 105 12.17 -5.32 13.40
N SER A 106 11.96 -5.40 12.08
CA SER A 106 11.14 -6.44 11.45
C SER A 106 11.69 -7.84 11.69
N MET A 107 13.02 -8.02 11.59
CA MET A 107 13.68 -9.29 11.87
C MET A 107 13.55 -9.72 13.32
N THR A 108 13.63 -8.78 14.26
CA THR A 108 13.47 -9.04 15.69
C THR A 108 12.03 -9.41 16.03
N LEU A 109 11.07 -8.63 15.54
CA LEU A 109 9.64 -8.87 15.72
C LEU A 109 9.18 -10.19 15.09
N CYS A 110 9.72 -10.57 13.94
CA CYS A 110 9.44 -11.86 13.32
C CYS A 110 9.83 -13.06 14.19
N LYS A 111 10.89 -12.93 15.00
CA LYS A 111 11.31 -13.99 15.94
C LYS A 111 10.41 -14.04 17.17
N ASN A 112 9.84 -12.89 17.56
CA ASN A 112 8.96 -12.73 18.71
C ASN A 112 7.50 -12.62 18.27
N GLN A 113 6.94 -13.72 17.71
CA GLN A 113 5.56 -13.74 17.17
C GLN A 113 4.51 -13.24 18.18
N ASN A 114 4.77 -13.40 19.47
CA ASN A 114 3.86 -13.02 20.56
C ASN A 114 3.69 -11.50 20.71
N PHE A 115 4.72 -10.69 20.40
CA PHE A 115 4.66 -9.24 20.56
C PHE A 115 3.65 -8.58 19.61
N LEU A 116 3.53 -9.11 18.39
CA LEU A 116 2.65 -8.57 17.35
C LEU A 116 1.16 -8.74 17.66
N VAL A 117 0.82 -9.79 18.40
CA VAL A 117 -0.57 -10.10 18.78
C VAL A 117 -0.99 -9.28 20.00
N GLU A 118 -0.09 -9.09 20.97
CA GLU A 118 -0.39 -8.34 22.20
C GLU A 118 -0.45 -6.83 22.00
N GLN A 119 0.41 -6.25 21.15
CA GLN A 119 0.45 -4.78 21.00
C GLN A 119 -0.68 -4.20 20.16
N ASN A 120 -1.21 -4.99 19.22
CA ASN A 120 -2.10 -4.45 18.20
C ASN A 120 -3.59 -4.55 18.55
N ASP A 121 -3.96 -5.30 19.60
CA ASP A 121 -5.35 -5.60 20.07
C ASP A 121 -6.35 -6.00 18.96
N SER A 122 -5.83 -6.18 17.73
CA SER A 122 -6.52 -6.37 16.49
C SER A 122 -6.39 -7.85 16.17
N SER A 123 -7.48 -8.54 16.42
CA SER A 123 -7.58 -9.96 16.16
C SER A 123 -7.37 -10.33 14.68
N TYR A 124 -7.45 -9.36 13.77
CA TYR A 124 -7.11 -9.50 12.36
C TYR A 124 -5.62 -9.82 12.13
N CYS A 125 -4.73 -9.44 13.05
CA CYS A 125 -3.29 -9.74 12.97
C CYS A 125 -2.96 -11.25 13.02
N SER A 126 -3.93 -12.09 13.39
CA SER A 126 -3.81 -13.55 13.38
C SER A 126 -3.97 -14.16 11.99
N VAL A 127 -4.44 -13.43 10.98
CA VAL A 127 -4.52 -13.95 9.61
C VAL A 127 -3.08 -14.13 9.04
N PRO A 128 -2.80 -15.19 8.28
CA PRO A 128 -1.44 -15.47 7.80
C PRO A 128 -0.92 -14.44 6.77
N TYR A 129 -1.79 -13.85 5.96
CA TYR A 129 -1.48 -12.87 4.89
C TYR A 129 -0.39 -13.32 3.92
N THR A 130 -0.34 -14.62 3.59
CA THR A 130 0.76 -15.21 2.83
C THR A 130 0.89 -14.58 1.45
N ALA A 131 -0.23 -14.35 0.76
CA ALA A 131 -0.19 -13.77 -0.58
C ALA A 131 0.29 -12.31 -0.55
N ALA A 132 -0.19 -11.52 0.42
CA ALA A 132 0.24 -10.13 0.57
C ALA A 132 1.74 -10.02 0.91
N ILE A 133 2.24 -10.92 1.78
CA ILE A 133 3.66 -10.98 2.16
C ILE A 133 4.54 -11.27 0.94
N VAL A 134 4.12 -12.23 0.11
CA VAL A 134 4.82 -12.62 -1.12
C VAL A 134 4.84 -11.47 -2.11
N GLU A 135 3.69 -10.85 -2.41
CA GLU A 135 3.61 -9.70 -3.31
C GLU A 135 4.56 -8.58 -2.85
N LEU A 136 4.47 -8.19 -1.58
CA LEU A 136 5.27 -7.10 -1.04
C LEU A 136 6.78 -7.42 -1.02
N SER A 137 7.16 -8.70 -0.95
CA SER A 137 8.58 -9.10 -1.00
C SER A 137 9.25 -8.74 -2.34
N PHE A 138 8.47 -8.58 -3.41
CA PHE A 138 8.96 -8.15 -4.72
C PHE A 138 9.09 -6.63 -4.86
N TRP A 139 8.73 -5.84 -3.85
CA TRP A 139 8.68 -4.38 -3.96
C TRP A 139 10.02 -3.73 -4.36
N ASP A 140 11.14 -4.26 -3.87
CA ASP A 140 12.47 -3.76 -4.26
C ASP A 140 12.91 -4.21 -5.66
N SER A 141 12.29 -5.25 -6.23
CA SER A 141 12.61 -5.77 -7.57
C SER A 141 12.10 -4.87 -8.71
N HIS A 142 11.12 -4.01 -8.42
CA HIS A 142 10.64 -3.00 -9.35
C HIS A 142 11.57 -1.80 -9.38
N ASN A 143 11.75 -1.20 -10.56
CA ASN A 143 12.69 -0.09 -10.73
C ASN A 143 11.97 1.26 -10.87
N SER A 144 10.78 1.31 -11.46
CA SER A 144 10.04 2.58 -11.58
C SER A 144 9.21 2.93 -10.34
N PRO A 145 8.98 4.22 -10.06
CA PRO A 145 8.08 4.66 -8.99
C PRO A 145 6.67 4.12 -9.16
N LEU A 146 6.18 4.05 -10.41
CA LEU A 146 4.84 3.56 -10.72
C LEU A 146 4.69 2.07 -10.40
N GLU A 147 5.65 1.23 -10.81
CA GLU A 147 5.61 -0.21 -10.49
C GLU A 147 5.70 -0.44 -8.98
N LYS A 148 6.55 0.30 -8.27
CA LYS A 148 6.65 0.23 -6.81
C LYS A 148 5.35 0.66 -6.12
N LEU A 149 4.69 1.71 -6.59
CA LEU A 149 3.40 2.15 -6.06
C LEU A 149 2.30 1.13 -6.35
N ASN A 150 2.30 0.52 -7.54
CA ASN A 150 1.34 -0.52 -7.89
C ASN A 150 1.53 -1.77 -7.03
N CYS A 151 2.77 -2.16 -6.71
CA CYS A 151 3.03 -3.24 -5.76
C CYS A 151 2.38 -2.97 -4.39
N LEU A 152 2.43 -1.72 -3.89
CA LEU A 152 1.70 -1.34 -2.66
C LEU A 152 0.19 -1.46 -2.83
N CYS A 153 -0.37 -1.00 -3.95
CA CYS A 153 -1.79 -1.08 -4.24
C CYS A 153 -2.28 -2.54 -4.31
N THR A 154 -1.57 -3.39 -5.05
CA THR A 154 -1.86 -4.83 -5.16
C THR A 154 -1.73 -5.52 -3.81
N THR A 155 -0.68 -5.21 -3.03
CA THR A 155 -0.52 -5.73 -1.67
C THR A 155 -1.72 -5.34 -0.80
N TYR A 156 -2.14 -4.08 -0.85
CA TYR A 156 -3.31 -3.59 -0.11
C TYR A 156 -4.58 -4.36 -0.49
N ASP A 157 -4.86 -4.52 -1.79
CA ASP A 157 -6.02 -5.28 -2.27
C ASP A 157 -5.97 -6.76 -1.82
N ILE A 158 -4.79 -7.39 -1.87
CA ILE A 158 -4.60 -8.78 -1.42
C ILE A 158 -4.84 -8.91 0.10
N ILE A 159 -4.40 -7.95 0.91
CA ILE A 159 -4.68 -7.93 2.36
C ILE A 159 -6.19 -7.97 2.60
N PHE A 160 -6.97 -7.12 1.92
CA PHE A 160 -8.43 -7.13 2.06
C PHE A 160 -9.05 -8.43 1.57
N ALA A 161 -8.53 -9.03 0.49
CA ALA A 161 -9.03 -10.30 -0.02
C ALA A 161 -8.79 -11.45 0.98
N GLU A 162 -7.58 -11.57 1.54
CA GLU A 162 -7.23 -12.58 2.54
C GLU A 162 -8.02 -12.37 3.84
N LEU A 163 -8.19 -11.13 4.27
CA LEU A 163 -8.95 -10.78 5.46
C LEU A 163 -10.45 -11.10 5.30
N LYS A 164 -11.07 -10.71 4.17
CA LYS A 164 -12.46 -11.06 3.87
C LYS A 164 -12.66 -12.57 3.79
N SER A 165 -11.72 -13.30 3.18
CA SER A 165 -11.77 -14.76 3.12
C SER A 165 -11.71 -15.39 4.52
N ALA A 166 -10.83 -14.90 5.40
CA ALA A 166 -10.75 -15.36 6.78
C ALA A 166 -12.07 -15.11 7.55
N LEU A 167 -12.69 -13.94 7.36
CA LEU A 167 -13.98 -13.60 7.98
C LEU A 167 -15.13 -14.46 7.48
N VAL A 168 -15.22 -14.71 6.17
CA VAL A 168 -16.24 -15.60 5.59
C VAL A 168 -16.08 -17.03 6.12
N ASN A 169 -14.85 -17.53 6.18
CA ASN A 169 -14.56 -18.86 6.74
C ASN A 169 -14.90 -18.96 8.23
N LEU A 170 -14.82 -17.85 8.95
CA LEU A 170 -15.22 -17.77 10.36
C LEU A 170 -16.74 -17.83 10.48
N ILE A 171 -17.44 -16.92 9.79
CA ILE A 171 -18.90 -16.77 9.88
C ILE A 171 -19.57 -18.09 9.49
N SER A 172 -19.15 -18.71 8.39
CA SER A 172 -19.68 -19.99 7.93
C SER A 172 -19.47 -21.17 8.90
N LYS A 173 -18.47 -21.10 9.80
CA LYS A 173 -18.21 -22.15 10.79
C LYS A 173 -18.94 -21.96 12.12
N TYR A 174 -19.22 -20.71 12.51
CA TYR A 174 -19.61 -20.38 13.88
C TYR A 174 -20.87 -19.51 13.99
N SER A 175 -21.46 -19.07 12.89
CA SER A 175 -22.62 -18.18 12.90
C SER A 175 -23.73 -18.73 11.99
N ASP A 176 -24.92 -18.94 12.57
CA ASP A 176 -26.15 -19.19 11.80
C ASP A 176 -26.64 -17.94 11.05
N LYS A 177 -25.98 -16.79 11.27
CA LYS A 177 -26.21 -15.54 10.54
C LYS A 177 -25.17 -15.45 9.43
N GLU A 178 -25.49 -15.98 8.25
CA GLU A 178 -24.65 -15.93 7.05
C GLU A 178 -24.50 -14.51 6.45
N LEU A 179 -25.17 -13.49 7.00
CA LEU A 179 -25.54 -12.31 6.20
C LEU A 179 -24.80 -10.99 6.47
N GLU A 180 -23.92 -10.89 7.47
CA GLU A 180 -23.23 -9.62 7.75
C GLU A 180 -21.72 -9.83 7.95
N ILE A 181 -20.96 -9.67 6.87
CA ILE A 181 -19.50 -9.54 6.94
C ILE A 181 -19.19 -8.15 7.53
N PRO A 182 -18.44 -8.06 8.64
CA PRO A 182 -18.14 -6.77 9.25
C PRO A 182 -17.34 -5.88 8.27
N VAL A 183 -17.70 -4.60 8.24
CA VAL A 183 -16.95 -3.58 7.49
C VAL A 183 -15.72 -3.23 8.31
N ILE A 184 -14.55 -3.43 7.71
CA ILE A 184 -13.25 -3.11 8.32
C ILE A 184 -12.94 -1.65 8.04
N ASP A 185 -12.65 -0.88 9.08
CA ASP A 185 -12.26 0.52 8.93
C ASP A 185 -10.79 0.65 8.53
N ASN A 186 -10.44 1.76 7.87
CA ASN A 186 -9.07 2.06 7.46
C ASN A 186 -8.13 2.25 8.66
N GLU A 187 -8.62 2.57 9.86
CA GLU A 187 -7.78 2.63 11.06
C GLU A 187 -7.34 1.22 11.52
N GLU A 188 -8.18 0.21 11.29
CA GLU A 188 -7.93 -1.18 11.67
C GLU A 188 -6.95 -1.88 10.71
N ILE A 189 -6.73 -1.33 9.51
CA ILE A 189 -5.84 -1.90 8.50
C ILE A 189 -4.36 -1.62 8.78
N ILE A 190 -4.05 -0.53 9.49
CA ILE A 190 -2.66 -0.12 9.75
C ILE A 190 -1.89 -1.20 10.54
N PRO A 191 -2.42 -1.77 11.64
CA PRO A 191 -1.79 -2.89 12.32
C PRO A 191 -1.55 -4.10 11.40
N VAL A 192 -2.51 -4.41 10.53
CA VAL A 192 -2.41 -5.51 9.57
C VAL A 192 -1.29 -5.26 8.56
N ILE A 193 -1.22 -4.07 7.97
CA ILE A 193 -0.14 -3.68 7.06
C ILE A 193 1.21 -3.74 7.78
N THR A 194 1.27 -3.33 9.04
CA THR A 194 2.47 -3.42 9.87
C THR A 194 2.93 -4.87 10.04
N VAL A 195 2.02 -5.81 10.28
CA VAL A 195 2.32 -7.25 10.33
C VAL A 195 2.87 -7.75 8.99
N VAL A 196 2.26 -7.36 7.86
CA VAL A 196 2.73 -7.74 6.52
C VAL A 196 4.14 -7.20 6.27
N LEU A 197 4.39 -5.92 6.56
CA LEU A 197 5.72 -5.29 6.45
C LEU A 197 6.79 -6.05 7.26
N ILE A 198 6.47 -6.38 8.52
CA ILE A 198 7.37 -7.12 9.40
C ILE A 198 7.70 -8.48 8.79
N ARG A 199 6.68 -9.23 8.35
CA ARG A 199 6.85 -10.58 7.80
C ARG A 199 7.56 -10.58 6.44
N SER A 200 7.41 -9.54 5.64
CA SER A 200 8.10 -9.37 4.35
C SER A 200 9.59 -9.03 4.49
N LYS A 201 10.06 -8.56 5.67
CA LYS A 201 11.49 -8.32 5.98
C LYS A 201 12.21 -7.49 4.92
N LEU A 202 11.60 -6.36 4.56
CA LEU A 202 12.07 -5.51 3.49
C LEU A 202 13.34 -4.75 3.89
N GLN A 203 14.40 -4.86 3.10
CA GLN A 203 15.68 -4.20 3.39
C GLN A 203 15.68 -2.69 3.07
N TYR A 204 14.92 -2.27 2.05
CA TYR A 204 14.97 -0.90 1.49
C TYR A 204 13.60 -0.22 1.52
N SER A 205 12.78 -0.50 2.54
CA SER A 205 11.40 -0.01 2.60
C SER A 205 11.29 1.52 2.66
N VAL A 206 12.17 2.19 3.42
CA VAL A 206 12.19 3.64 3.53
C VAL A 206 12.72 4.27 2.25
N SER A 207 13.79 3.71 1.67
CA SER A 207 14.28 4.12 0.34
C SER A 207 13.19 4.02 -0.73
N ASN A 208 12.43 2.93 -0.76
CA ASN A 208 11.38 2.72 -1.75
C ASN A 208 10.22 3.71 -1.58
N LEU A 209 9.78 4.00 -0.35
CA LEU A 209 8.80 5.07 -0.10
C LEU A 209 9.32 6.43 -0.52
N TYR A 210 10.57 6.76 -0.15
CA TYR A 210 11.18 8.03 -0.51
C TYR A 210 11.25 8.20 -2.03
N TYR A 211 11.64 7.13 -2.74
CA TYR A 211 11.71 7.14 -4.19
C TYR A 211 10.34 7.38 -4.85
N ILE A 212 9.28 6.70 -4.40
CA ILE A 212 7.90 6.96 -4.87
C ILE A 212 7.50 8.42 -4.57
N LYS A 213 7.78 8.91 -3.36
CA LYS A 213 7.40 10.25 -2.93
C LYS A 213 8.07 11.36 -3.74
N GLN A 214 9.32 11.15 -4.15
CA GLN A 214 10.07 12.17 -4.90
C GLN A 214 9.85 12.09 -6.41
N PHE A 215 9.93 10.89 -6.98
CA PHE A 215 9.93 10.67 -8.45
C PHE A 215 8.58 10.21 -9.01
N GLY A 216 7.61 9.94 -8.12
CA GLY A 216 6.26 9.46 -8.46
C GLY A 216 5.13 10.41 -8.05
N LYS A 217 5.42 11.69 -7.75
CA LYS A 217 4.44 12.70 -7.30
C LYS A 217 3.20 12.78 -8.20
N GLN A 218 3.40 12.70 -9.50
CA GLN A 218 2.36 12.68 -10.52
C GLN A 218 1.38 11.51 -10.35
N PHE A 219 1.84 10.35 -9.87
CA PHE A 219 0.99 9.17 -9.65
C PHE A 219 0.22 9.24 -8.34
N LEU A 220 0.68 10.05 -7.39
CA LEU A 220 0.03 10.32 -6.11
C LEU A 220 -1.07 11.41 -6.20
N LYS A 221 -1.38 11.91 -7.40
CA LYS A 221 -2.56 12.78 -7.63
C LYS A 221 -3.89 12.01 -7.57
N ASP A 222 -3.84 10.68 -7.68
CA ASP A 222 -4.98 9.79 -7.46
C ASP A 222 -5.18 9.61 -5.95
N ASN A 223 -6.32 10.08 -5.43
CA ASN A 223 -6.65 10.04 -4.01
C ASN A 223 -6.54 8.64 -3.39
N ASN A 224 -6.90 7.58 -4.14
CA ASN A 224 -6.84 6.21 -3.62
C ASN A 224 -5.39 5.76 -3.49
N LYS A 225 -4.56 6.01 -4.52
CA LYS A 225 -3.14 5.66 -4.47
C LYS A 225 -2.40 6.47 -3.42
N GLN A 226 -2.74 7.75 -3.28
CA GLN A 226 -2.20 8.61 -2.23
C GLN A 226 -2.53 8.05 -0.86
N HIS A 227 -3.79 7.72 -0.61
CA HIS A 227 -4.23 7.15 0.66
C HIS A 227 -3.49 5.84 0.99
N ILE A 228 -3.40 4.92 0.02
CA ILE A 228 -2.66 3.65 0.18
C ILE A 228 -1.19 3.95 0.51
N PHE A 229 -0.54 4.82 -0.26
CA PHE A 229 0.84 5.22 -0.03
C PHE A 229 1.05 5.79 1.39
N GLU A 230 0.21 6.72 1.82
CA GLU A 230 0.27 7.35 3.14
C GLU A 230 0.04 6.33 4.27
N THR A 231 -0.80 5.32 4.03
CA THR A 231 -1.07 4.25 5.00
C THR A 231 0.17 3.36 5.21
N PHE A 232 0.86 2.98 4.12
CA PHE A 232 2.14 2.28 4.20
C PHE A 232 3.23 3.15 4.82
N GLU A 233 3.28 4.44 4.49
CA GLU A 233 4.20 5.40 5.10
C GLU A 233 3.99 5.47 6.62
N TYR A 234 2.74 5.58 7.07
CA TYR A 234 2.40 5.60 8.49
C TYR A 234 2.78 4.30 9.22
N ALA A 235 2.53 3.14 8.61
CA ALA A 235 2.92 1.85 9.17
C ALA A 235 4.45 1.73 9.35
N ILE A 236 5.24 2.16 8.35
CA ILE A 236 6.71 2.21 8.44
C ILE A 236 7.19 3.20 9.51
N GLN A 237 6.55 4.38 9.63
CA GLN A 237 6.88 5.31 10.71
C GLN A 237 6.56 4.72 12.09
N SER A 238 5.51 3.92 12.21
CA SER A 238 5.19 3.20 13.44
C SER A 238 6.30 2.21 13.81
N LEU A 239 6.82 1.44 12.84
CA LEU A 239 7.96 0.53 13.05
C LEU A 239 9.23 1.27 13.51
N LEU A 240 9.50 2.44 12.93
CA LEU A 240 10.64 3.26 13.32
C LEU A 240 10.55 3.80 14.76
N LYS A 241 9.34 3.93 15.31
CA LYS A 241 9.12 4.43 16.69
C LYS A 241 9.26 3.34 17.75
N ILE A 242 9.24 2.07 17.37
CA ILE A 242 9.39 0.96 18.33
C ILE A 242 10.79 1.03 18.97
N ASP A 243 10.83 1.01 20.30
CA ASP A 243 12.08 0.98 21.07
C ASP A 243 12.49 -0.47 21.34
N TYR A 244 13.68 -0.85 20.88
CA TYR A 244 14.27 -2.17 21.08
C TYR A 244 14.40 -2.59 22.55
N LYS A 245 14.51 -1.62 23.47
CA LYS A 245 14.59 -1.92 24.90
C LYS A 245 13.30 -2.52 25.44
N GLN A 246 12.16 -2.21 24.82
CA GLN A 246 10.86 -2.75 25.19
C GLN A 246 10.63 -4.17 24.61
N LEU A 247 11.31 -4.49 23.50
CA LEU A 247 11.19 -5.79 22.83
C LEU A 247 11.94 -6.93 23.55
N THR A 248 12.93 -6.61 24.36
CA THR A 248 13.81 -7.58 25.04
C THR A 248 13.34 -7.96 26.45
N SER A 249 12.38 -7.22 27.02
CA SER A 249 11.82 -7.46 28.36
C SER A 249 10.61 -8.40 28.39
N CYS A 250 10.02 -8.77 27.25
CA CYS A 250 9.00 -9.80 27.19
C CYS A 250 9.67 -11.18 27.33
N SER A 251 9.80 -11.64 28.57
CA SER A 251 10.33 -12.96 28.93
C SER A 251 9.54 -14.08 28.25
N GLN A 252 10.27 -15.10 27.78
CA GLN A 252 9.76 -16.35 27.17
C GLN A 252 8.92 -17.22 28.12
N ASP A 253 8.67 -16.80 29.35
CA ASP A 253 7.97 -17.57 30.35
C ASP A 253 6.47 -17.20 30.36
N ASN A 254 5.66 -18.19 29.97
CA ASN A 254 4.21 -18.28 30.15
C ASN A 254 3.30 -17.59 29.14
N PHE A 255 3.38 -17.87 27.84
CA PHE A 255 2.17 -17.72 27.02
C PHE A 255 1.97 -18.89 26.06
N LEU A 256 0.83 -19.55 26.26
CA LEU A 256 0.25 -20.58 25.41
C LEU A 256 0.25 -20.10 23.96
N ASN A 257 0.56 -21.00 23.03
CA ASN A 257 0.06 -20.92 21.66
C ASN A 257 -1.41 -20.49 21.74
N ILE A 258 -1.71 -19.22 21.48
CA ILE A 258 -3.08 -18.79 21.24
C ILE A 258 -3.38 -19.44 19.90
N ASP A 259 -4.05 -20.59 19.97
CA ASP A 259 -4.56 -21.29 18.81
C ASP A 259 -5.25 -20.24 17.95
N HIS A 260 -4.99 -20.24 16.63
CA HIS A 260 -5.60 -19.27 15.73
C HIS A 260 -7.12 -19.18 15.98
N LEU A 261 -7.73 -20.32 16.35
CA LEU A 261 -9.12 -20.46 16.77
C LEU A 261 -9.56 -19.55 17.94
N GLU A 262 -8.70 -19.33 18.94
CA GLU A 262 -8.98 -18.56 20.15
C GLU A 262 -8.95 -17.05 19.88
N ALA A 263 -7.97 -16.58 19.09
CA ALA A 263 -7.92 -15.20 18.61
C ALA A 263 -9.10 -14.90 17.66
N ILE A 264 -9.47 -15.88 16.84
CA ILE A 264 -10.60 -15.84 15.90
C ILE A 264 -11.95 -15.77 16.65
N LYS A 265 -12.13 -16.50 17.76
CA LYS A 265 -13.34 -16.38 18.58
C LYS A 265 -13.53 -14.99 19.18
N ARG A 266 -12.45 -14.33 19.61
CA ARG A 266 -12.52 -12.97 20.17
C ARG A 266 -13.04 -11.93 19.16
N ILE A 267 -12.75 -12.08 17.87
CA ILE A 267 -13.27 -11.17 16.80
C ILE A 267 -14.79 -11.22 16.76
N THR A 268 -15.35 -12.42 16.89
CA THR A 268 -16.79 -12.67 16.80
C THR A 268 -17.50 -12.17 18.05
N GLU A 269 -16.89 -12.33 19.23
CA GLU A 269 -17.43 -11.87 20.51
C GLU A 269 -17.48 -10.34 20.62
N ILE A 270 -16.45 -9.64 20.14
CA ILE A 270 -16.40 -8.17 20.12
C ILE A 270 -17.52 -7.59 19.24
N ASN A 271 -17.80 -8.23 18.10
CA ASN A 271 -18.84 -7.77 17.17
C ASN A 271 -20.26 -8.18 17.56
N THR A 272 -20.43 -9.15 18.47
CA THR A 272 -21.75 -9.65 18.89
C THR A 272 -22.26 -9.06 20.20
N ASN A 273 -21.43 -8.32 20.96
CA ASN A 273 -21.79 -7.87 22.31
C ASN A 273 -21.45 -6.39 22.60
N PRO A 274 -22.28 -5.43 22.18
CA PRO A 274 -22.01 -3.98 22.32
C PRO A 274 -22.13 -3.44 23.76
N ASN A 275 -22.23 -4.29 24.80
CA ASN A 275 -22.60 -3.87 26.15
C ASN A 275 -21.47 -3.91 27.21
N ASN A 276 -20.23 -4.27 26.87
CA ASN A 276 -19.15 -4.38 27.86
C ASN A 276 -17.97 -3.39 27.69
N GLY A 277 -18.24 -2.17 27.21
CA GLY A 277 -17.35 -1.01 27.36
C GLY A 277 -18.00 0.08 28.21
N LYS A 278 -17.58 0.25 29.47
CA LYS A 278 -18.10 1.28 30.37
C LYS A 278 -17.51 2.67 30.03
N HIS A 279 -18.42 3.65 30.02
CA HIS A 279 -18.22 5.09 30.22
C HIS A 279 -17.53 5.93 29.12
N VAL A 280 -18.33 6.42 28.16
CA VAL A 280 -18.45 7.88 27.90
C VAL A 280 -19.91 8.19 27.57
N THR A 281 -20.51 9.05 28.39
CA THR A 281 -21.84 9.62 28.21
C THR A 281 -21.86 10.61 27.03
N LYS A 282 -22.62 10.30 25.98
CA LYS A 282 -23.39 11.28 25.17
C LYS A 282 -24.39 10.53 24.28
N ALA A 283 -25.64 10.95 24.37
CA ALA A 283 -26.84 10.53 23.64
C ALA A 283 -26.72 9.27 22.76
N LYS A 284 -27.16 8.12 23.30
CA LYS A 284 -27.55 6.95 22.49
C LYS A 284 -28.79 7.30 21.67
N VAL A 285 -28.59 7.84 20.47
CA VAL A 285 -29.49 7.48 19.37
C VAL A 285 -29.09 6.06 19.00
N SER A 286 -30.06 5.15 18.96
CA SER A 286 -29.80 3.77 18.57
C SER A 286 -29.16 3.78 17.19
N LEU A 287 -27.98 3.16 17.02
CA LEU A 287 -27.32 2.99 15.72
C LEU A 287 -28.28 2.41 14.66
N ASN A 288 -29.28 1.65 15.13
CA ASN A 288 -30.33 1.09 14.32
C ASN A 288 -31.33 2.16 13.82
N GLU A 289 -31.65 3.16 14.63
CA GLU A 289 -32.52 4.30 14.23
C GLU A 289 -31.79 5.22 13.25
N GLU A 290 -30.48 5.43 13.41
CA GLU A 290 -29.68 6.24 12.48
C GLU A 290 -29.48 5.55 11.12
N ASN A 291 -29.26 4.23 11.13
CA ASN A 291 -29.20 3.41 9.91
C ASN A 291 -30.56 3.33 9.20
N GLN A 292 -31.67 3.21 9.95
CA GLN A 292 -33.02 3.26 9.38
C GLN A 292 -33.34 4.64 8.80
N LYS A 293 -32.91 5.72 9.46
CA LYS A 293 -33.09 7.08 8.95
C LYS A 293 -32.29 7.33 7.67
N ARG A 294 -31.04 6.84 7.61
CA ARG A 294 -30.20 6.92 6.40
C ARG A 294 -30.74 6.10 5.24
N ALA A 295 -31.25 4.89 5.51
CA ALA A 295 -31.89 4.06 4.50
C ALA A 295 -33.16 4.73 3.95
N LEU A 296 -33.97 5.35 4.82
CA LEU A 296 -35.15 6.12 4.42
C LEU A 296 -34.78 7.36 3.59
N GLU A 297 -33.72 8.08 3.94
CA GLU A 297 -33.24 9.24 3.16
C GLU A 297 -32.75 8.84 1.76
N LEU A 298 -32.04 7.71 1.64
CA LEU A 298 -31.60 7.18 0.34
C LEU A 298 -32.79 6.71 -0.52
N ILE A 299 -33.80 6.09 0.09
CA ILE A 299 -35.04 5.69 -0.62
C ILE A 299 -35.80 6.93 -1.09
N LEU A 300 -35.94 7.96 -0.26
CA LEU A 300 -36.58 9.23 -0.65
C LEU A 300 -35.84 9.97 -1.76
N GLN A 301 -34.50 9.98 -1.74
CA GLN A 301 -33.70 10.58 -2.81
C GLN A 301 -33.82 9.82 -4.13
N SER A 302 -33.86 8.49 -4.10
CA SER A 302 -34.07 7.67 -5.30
C SER A 302 -35.48 7.80 -5.88
N THR A 303 -36.50 7.95 -5.04
CA THR A 303 -37.91 8.07 -5.51
C THR A 303 -38.32 9.48 -5.91
N THR A 304 -37.58 10.52 -5.51
CA THR A 304 -37.83 11.90 -5.95
C THR A 304 -37.06 12.28 -7.22
N ALA A 305 -35.98 11.55 -7.55
CA ALA A 305 -35.26 11.71 -8.82
C ALA A 305 -36.08 11.24 -10.03
N ASP A 306 -36.96 10.25 -9.84
CA ASP A 306 -37.78 9.67 -10.91
C ASP A 306 -39.14 10.38 -11.14
N VAL A 307 -39.48 11.40 -10.34
CA VAL A 307 -40.78 12.13 -10.45
C VAL A 307 -40.61 13.51 -11.09
N ASN A 308 -39.38 13.99 -11.33
CA ASN A 308 -39.10 15.26 -12.00
C ASN A 308 -38.33 15.12 -13.32
N GLY A 309 -38.36 13.93 -13.94
CA GLY A 309 -37.88 13.67 -15.30
C GLY A 309 -39.02 13.61 -16.31
#